data_AF-A0A0V1LE04-F1
#
_entry.id   AF-A0A0V1LE04-F1
#
_cell.length_a   1.000
_cell.length_b   1.000
_cell.length_c   1.000
_cell.angle_alpha   90.00
_cell.angle_beta   90.00
_cell.angle_gamma   90.00
#
_symmetry.space_group_name_H-M   'P 1'
#
loop_
_entity.id
_entity.type
_entity.pdbx_description
1 polymer ?
#
loop_
_entity_poly.entity_id
_entity_poly.type
_entity_poly.pdbx_seq_one_letter_code
_entity_poly.pdbx_strand_id
1 'polypeptide(L)'
;MLCGLNPLLDEFRFLRIGGRLGRAQLEEETKFPALLLRKGMIVDSLIRREHNRQLLAGVAQTLAKIEVFAVLRERFWILRGRSAVKRVLR
;
A
#
# COMPACT_ATOMS: atom_id res chain seq x y z
N MET A 1 4.55 19.53 -17.31
CA MET A 1 4.28 18.18 -17.86
C MET A 1 3.46 17.40 -16.85
N LEU A 2 2.20 17.09 -17.17
CA LEU A 2 1.46 16.06 -16.44
C LEU A 2 2.07 14.73 -16.85
N CYS A 3 2.89 14.14 -15.99
CA CYS A 3 3.38 12.78 -16.19
C CYS A 3 2.13 11.90 -16.23
N GLY A 4 1.79 11.35 -17.40
CA GLY A 4 0.68 10.41 -17.52
C GLY A 4 0.87 9.29 -16.52
N LEU A 5 -0.23 8.83 -15.90
CA LEU A 5 -0.24 7.56 -15.21
C LEU A 5 0.29 6.56 -16.25
N ASN A 6 1.47 5.98 -16.00
CA ASN A 6 2.07 5.03 -16.93
C ASN A 6 1.74 3.63 -16.40
N PRO A 7 0.54 3.08 -16.70
CA PRO A 7 0.13 1.78 -16.21
C PRO A 7 1.02 0.71 -16.82
N LEU A 8 1.50 -0.17 -15.96
CA LEU A 8 2.35 -1.31 -16.33
C LEU A 8 1.73 -2.54 -15.68
N LEU A 9 1.65 -3.64 -16.41
CA LEU A 9 1.27 -4.92 -15.82
C LEU A 9 2.56 -5.66 -15.46
N ASP A 10 2.70 -6.10 -14.22
CA ASP A 10 3.86 -6.89 -13.82
C ASP A 10 3.69 -8.39 -14.16
N GLU A 11 4.75 -9.15 -13.92
CA GLU A 11 4.80 -10.61 -14.12
C GLU A 11 3.73 -11.37 -13.31
N PHE A 12 3.24 -10.76 -12.22
CA PHE A 12 2.19 -11.31 -11.35
C PHE A 12 0.79 -10.81 -11.72
N ARG A 13 0.63 -10.11 -12.85
CA ARG A 13 -0.61 -9.48 -13.33
C ARG A 13 -1.19 -8.43 -12.39
N PHE A 14 -0.37 -7.80 -11.54
CA PHE A 14 -0.76 -6.60 -10.83
C PHE A 14 -0.58 -5.38 -11.72
N LEU A 15 -1.59 -4.52 -11.70
CA LEU A 15 -1.49 -3.20 -12.31
C LEU A 15 -0.59 -2.33 -11.44
N ARG A 16 0.58 -1.93 -11.95
CA ARG A 16 1.48 -0.97 -11.33
C ARG A 16 1.33 0.37 -12.03
N ILE A 17 1.51 1.45 -11.27
CA ILE A 17 1.43 2.81 -11.83
C ILE A 17 2.79 3.47 -11.72
N GLY A 18 3.40 3.75 -12.87
CA GLY A 18 4.57 4.60 -12.97
C GLY A 18 4.22 6.08 -12.93
N GLY A 19 5.19 6.88 -12.49
CA GLY A 19 5.06 8.33 -12.41
C GLY A 19 6.38 8.99 -12.05
N ARG A 20 6.31 10.03 -11.21
CA ARG A 20 7.46 10.89 -10.87
C ARG A 20 8.66 10.15 -10.28
N LEU A 21 8.46 8.99 -9.66
CA LEU A 21 9.52 8.21 -9.02
C LEU A 21 10.29 7.28 -9.98
N GLY A 22 9.90 7.17 -11.26
CA GLY A 22 10.51 6.21 -12.19
C GLY A 22 12.03 6.37 -12.37
N ARG A 23 12.59 7.57 -12.16
CA ARG A 23 14.03 7.85 -12.26
C ARG A 23 14.76 7.92 -10.92
N ALA A 24 14.05 7.75 -9.80
CA ALA A 24 14.66 7.81 -8.47
C ALA A 24 15.55 6.59 -8.21
N GLN A 25 16.61 6.75 -7.40
CA GLN A 25 17.39 5.62 -6.87
C GLN A 25 16.66 4.99 -5.68
N LEU A 26 15.55 4.34 -5.97
CA LEU A 26 14.72 3.59 -5.02
C LEU A 26 14.57 2.14 -5.47
N GLU A 27 13.99 1.30 -4.63
CA GLU A 27 13.54 -0.04 -5.04
C GLU A 27 12.40 0.05 -6.06
N GLU A 28 12.31 -0.93 -6.96
CA GLU A 28 11.35 -0.94 -8.05
C GLU A 28 9.90 -0.94 -7.56
N GLU A 29 9.62 -1.68 -6.48
CA GLU A 29 8.29 -1.72 -5.84
C GLU A 29 7.84 -0.36 -5.31
N THR A 30 8.78 0.48 -4.89
CA THR A 30 8.52 1.84 -4.40
C THR A 30 8.33 2.82 -5.57
N LYS A 31 9.03 2.61 -6.69
CA LYS A 31 8.88 3.43 -7.90
C LYS A 31 7.58 3.13 -8.63
N PHE A 32 7.17 1.86 -8.63
CA PHE A 32 6.03 1.32 -9.35
C PHE A 32 5.15 0.50 -8.39
N PRO A 33 4.47 1.16 -7.44
CA PRO A 33 3.66 0.46 -6.44
C PRO A 33 2.51 -0.30 -7.11
N ALA A 34 2.19 -1.47 -6.55
CA ALA A 34 1.11 -2.31 -7.06
C ALA A 34 -0.25 -1.75 -6.63
N LEU A 35 -1.16 -1.58 -7.59
CA LEU A 35 -2.52 -1.15 -7.36
C LEU A 35 -3.35 -2.33 -6.85
N LEU A 36 -3.92 -2.18 -5.66
CA LEU A 36 -4.76 -3.20 -5.04
C LEU A 36 -6.19 -2.69 -4.90
N LEU A 37 -7.16 -3.56 -5.20
CA LEU A 37 -8.57 -3.28 -4.96
C LEU A 37 -8.83 -3.24 -3.44
N ARG A 38 -9.67 -2.30 -2.99
CA ARG A 38 -10.02 -2.11 -1.56
C ARG A 38 -10.52 -3.38 -0.84
N LYS A 39 -11.10 -4.31 -1.60
CA LYS A 39 -11.78 -5.51 -1.11
C LYS A 39 -11.04 -6.74 -1.62
N GLY A 40 -10.72 -7.67 -0.73
CA GLY A 40 -10.10 -8.93 -1.06
C GLY A 40 -9.31 -9.48 0.13
N MET A 41 -9.20 -10.81 0.20
CA MET A 41 -8.49 -11.49 1.29
C MET A 41 -7.04 -11.04 1.40
N ILE A 42 -6.36 -10.79 0.28
CA ILE A 42 -4.95 -10.36 0.24
C ILE A 42 -4.77 -9.01 0.95
N VAL A 43 -5.63 -8.02 0.66
CA VAL A 43 -5.56 -6.69 1.29
C VAL A 43 -5.85 -6.78 2.79
N ASP A 44 -6.82 -7.59 3.18
CA ASP A 44 -7.17 -7.77 4.58
C ASP A 44 -6.04 -8.46 5.36
N SER A 45 -5.39 -9.46 4.76
CA SER A 45 -4.23 -10.16 5.32
C SER A 45 -3.02 -9.25 5.43
N LEU A 46 -2.73 -8.42 4.41
CA LEU A 46 -1.66 -7.41 4.45
C LEU A 46 -1.86 -6.43 5.62
N ILE A 47 -3.08 -5.89 5.75
CA ILE A 47 -3.41 -4.94 6.82
C ILE A 47 -3.25 -5.59 8.21
N ARG A 48 -3.73 -6.83 8.38
CA ARG A 48 -3.59 -7.56 9.66
C ARG A 48 -2.14 -7.87 9.99
N ARG A 49 -1.33 -8.27 8.99
CA ARG A 49 0.09 -8.54 9.16
C ARG A 49 0.83 -7.31 9.68
N GLU A 50 0.65 -6.17 9.03
CA GLU A 50 1.31 -4.93 9.48
C GLU A 50 0.78 -4.47 10.84
N HIS A 51 -0.52 -4.59 11.09
CA HIS A 51 -1.06 -4.26 12.40
C HIS A 51 -0.46 -5.12 13.53
N ASN A 52 -0.35 -6.43 13.33
CA ASN A 52 0.26 -7.32 14.31
C ASN A 52 1.72 -6.97 14.58
N ARG A 53 2.47 -6.57 13.54
CA ARG A 53 3.84 -6.08 13.68
C ARG A 53 3.92 -4.83 14.58
N GLN A 54 2.90 -3.97 14.53
CA GLN A 54 2.84 -2.76 15.36
C GLN A 54 2.33 -3.00 16.78
N LEU A 55 1.47 -4.00 16.98
CA LEU A 55 1.06 -4.43 18.33
C LEU A 55 2.27 -4.90 19.14
N LEU A 56 3.22 -5.59 18.52
CA LEU A 56 4.49 -5.96 19.14
C LEU A 56 5.34 -4.73 19.53
N ALA A 57 5.10 -3.58 18.91
CA ALA A 57 5.78 -2.31 19.21
C ALA A 57 4.99 -1.41 20.18
N GLY A 58 3.84 -1.83 20.70
CA GLY A 58 3.08 -1.11 21.73
C GLY A 58 2.39 0.19 21.26
N VAL A 59 2.07 0.31 19.97
CA VAL A 59 1.52 1.55 19.38
C VAL A 59 0.03 1.71 19.70
N ALA A 60 -0.41 2.94 20.08
CA ALA A 60 -1.81 3.26 20.32
C ALA A 60 -2.70 3.01 19.08
N GLN A 61 -3.95 2.58 19.25
CA GLN A 61 -4.82 2.11 18.16
C GLN A 61 -5.00 3.11 16.99
N THR A 62 -5.13 4.41 17.29
CA THR A 62 -5.26 5.44 16.24
C THR A 62 -3.95 5.63 15.47
N LEU A 63 -2.82 5.60 16.18
CA LEU A 63 -1.49 5.66 15.56
C LEU A 63 -1.25 4.40 14.73
N ALA A 64 -1.64 3.23 15.21
CA ALA A 64 -1.52 1.98 14.48
C ALA A 64 -2.24 2.02 13.12
N LYS A 65 -3.45 2.61 13.07
CA LYS A 65 -4.20 2.78 11.81
C LYS A 65 -3.47 3.71 10.81
N ILE A 66 -2.82 4.76 11.30
CA ILE A 66 -2.08 5.72 10.45
C ILE A 66 -0.81 5.07 9.93
N GLU A 67 -0.05 4.45 10.82
CA GLU A 67 1.23 3.84 10.50
C GLU A 67 1.08 2.63 9.56
N VAL A 68 0.10 1.74 9.81
CA VAL A 68 -0.22 0.64 8.88
C VAL A 68 -0.52 1.17 7.48
N PHE A 69 -1.26 2.27 7.37
CA PHE A 69 -1.54 2.89 6.07
C PHE A 69 -0.26 3.47 5.44
N ALA A 70 0.60 4.13 6.22
CA ALA A 70 1.84 4.72 5.74
C ALA A 70 2.77 3.65 5.17
N VAL A 71 3.04 2.59 5.93
CA VAL A 71 3.89 1.45 5.53
C VAL A 71 3.34 0.78 4.28
N LEU A 72 2.03 0.51 4.23
CA LEU A 72 1.44 -0.15 3.05
C LEU A 72 1.55 0.70 1.79
N ARG A 73 1.46 2.04 1.90
CA ARG A 73 1.49 2.95 0.75
C ARG A 73 2.83 2.99 0.03
N GLU A 74 3.92 2.62 0.69
CA GLU A 74 5.25 2.57 0.09
C GLU A 74 5.34 1.54 -1.03
N ARG A 75 4.63 0.40 -0.88
CA ARG A 75 4.69 -0.72 -1.83
C ARG A 75 3.35 -0.98 -2.55
N PHE A 76 2.24 -0.58 -1.93
CA PHE A 76 0.88 -0.88 -2.40
C PHE A 76 -0.01 0.34 -2.43
N TRP A 77 -0.58 0.61 -3.59
CA TRP A 77 -1.65 1.60 -3.75
C TRP A 77 -3.00 0.92 -3.61
N ILE A 78 -3.43 0.74 -2.35
CA ILE A 78 -4.77 0.22 -2.05
C ILE A 78 -5.80 1.31 -2.35
N LEU A 79 -6.73 1.02 -3.27
CA LEU A 79 -7.85 1.92 -3.56
C LEU A 79 -8.65 2.21 -2.29
N ARG A 80 -8.83 3.50 -1.98
CA ARG A 80 -9.43 3.96 -0.69
C ARG A 80 -8.74 3.32 0.53
N GLY A 81 -7.40 3.21 0.51
CA GLY A 81 -6.59 2.51 1.51
C GLY A 81 -6.92 2.86 2.96
N ARG A 82 -7.06 4.15 3.32
CA ARG A 82 -7.49 4.57 4.67
C ARG A 82 -8.82 3.93 5.09
N SER A 83 -9.77 3.83 4.17
CA SER A 83 -11.07 3.20 4.41
C SER A 83 -11.00 1.66 4.40
N ALA A 84 -9.97 1.06 3.82
CA ALA A 84 -9.68 -0.37 3.94
C ALA A 84 -9.09 -0.66 5.33
N VAL A 85 -8.09 0.10 5.76
CA VAL A 85 -7.46 -0.05 7.09
C VAL A 85 -8.48 0.11 8.21
N LYS A 86 -9.32 1.16 8.17
CA LYS A 86 -10.40 1.34 9.16
C LYS A 86 -11.41 0.19 9.19
N ARG A 87 -11.66 -0.47 8.05
CA ARG A 87 -12.60 -1.60 7.95
C ARG A 87 -12.02 -2.86 8.60
N VAL A 88 -10.74 -3.11 8.40
CA VAL A 88 -10.07 -4.34 8.87
C VAL A 88 -9.66 -4.23 10.34
N LEU A 89 -9.16 -3.08 10.78
CA LEU A 89 -8.63 -2.87 12.14
C LEU A 89 -9.67 -2.28 13.10
N ARG A 90 -10.91 -2.76 13.04
CA ARG A 90 -12.04 -2.12 13.72
C ARG A 90 -11.73 -1.88 15.19
#